data_AF-A0AAE6WVY6-F1
#
_entry.id   AF-A0AAE6WVY6-F1
#
_cell.length_a   1.000
_cell.length_b   1.000
_cell.length_c   1.000
_cell.angle_alpha   90.00
_cell.angle_beta   90.00
_cell.angle_gamma   90.00
#
_symmetry.space_group_name_H-M   'P 1'
#
loop_
_entity.id
_entity.type
_entity.pdbx_description
1 polymer ?
#
loop_
_entity_poly.entity_id
_entity_poly.type
_entity_poly.pdbx_seq_one_letter_code
_entity_poly.pdbx_strand_id
1 'polypeptide(L)'
;MKPTPPKTSSSAFKFFREGTWGWKVALAYDIFMMVLIVINLFCLSANAILMSDFGQWLFDFIRLPEILQFYKAELRPWVIITEGWFTTFLIGELLVRWLIAIVLRHHARWWFFPFIHWYEILAIVPQLRFLRLLRAVAIGYNLHSHGFKVIPSRWYKRGNFYYNLVMEELTSRIVVTVLDGIKRELTTSTTHRQLIDDLVEHHRQLFAIALADILQETLGKELQAQRYMISKNVGQVVNKAIEDTPELTRLLRLIPIVGSRMEQQIQSIGQRLGENITQGLIDPFTHTDYSKDNPTFAMISEKISQIQIEQNPNIDKLVESAVFETLEAVRKQVKIKQWQQILEENEQNQRSTYL
;
A
#
# COMPACT_ATOMS: atom_id res chain seq x y z
N MET A 1 44.57 7.40 25.23
CA MET A 1 43.89 8.40 26.08
C MET A 1 42.55 8.75 25.42
N LYS A 2 41.42 8.36 26.00
CA LYS A 2 40.08 8.77 25.55
C LYS A 2 39.79 10.17 26.11
N PRO A 3 39.27 11.13 25.33
CA PRO A 3 38.89 12.42 25.87
C PRO A 3 37.63 12.29 26.73
N THR A 4 37.72 12.75 27.97
CA THR A 4 36.58 12.94 28.88
C THR A 4 35.65 14.04 28.35
N PRO A 5 34.33 13.83 28.29
CA PRO A 5 33.40 14.89 27.93
C PRO A 5 33.27 15.92 29.07
N PRO A 6 33.00 17.20 28.76
CA PRO A 6 32.95 18.27 29.76
C PRO A 6 31.73 18.11 30.68
N LYS A 7 31.97 18.22 31.99
CA LYS A 7 30.93 18.35 33.01
C LYS A 7 30.29 19.74 32.90
N THR A 8 29.17 19.86 32.21
CA THR A 8 28.28 21.01 32.34
C THR A 8 27.32 20.75 33.51
N SER A 9 27.64 21.31 34.66
CA SER A 9 26.76 21.29 35.83
C SER A 9 25.61 22.28 35.62
N SER A 10 24.54 21.86 34.94
CA SER A 10 23.26 22.57 34.98
C SER A 10 22.49 22.13 36.22
N SER A 11 22.54 22.92 37.31
CA SER A 11 21.83 22.61 38.55
C SER A 11 20.30 22.63 38.39
N ALA A 12 19.76 23.20 37.31
CA ALA A 12 18.34 23.25 37.01
C ALA A 12 17.76 21.87 36.65
N PHE A 13 18.55 20.96 36.09
CA PHE A 13 18.08 19.63 35.67
C PHE A 13 17.94 18.63 36.84
N LYS A 14 18.42 18.97 38.04
CA LYS A 14 18.20 18.15 39.25
C LYS A 14 16.80 18.31 39.84
N PHE A 15 16.07 19.38 39.51
CA PHE A 15 14.74 19.63 40.09
C PHE A 15 13.63 18.75 39.49
N PHE A 16 13.84 18.23 38.27
CA PHE A 16 12.89 17.40 37.53
C PHE A 16 13.25 15.90 37.49
N ARG A 17 14.23 15.46 38.29
CA ARG A 17 14.52 14.02 38.47
C ARG A 17 13.48 13.40 39.41
N GLU A 18 12.94 12.24 39.02
CA GLU A 18 12.05 11.44 39.86
C GLU A 18 12.64 11.27 41.27
N GLY A 19 11.84 11.61 42.30
CA GLY A 19 12.21 11.48 43.71
C GLY A 19 12.70 12.76 44.42
N THR A 20 12.86 13.89 43.72
CA THR A 20 13.29 15.17 44.32
C THR A 20 12.10 15.96 44.92
N TRP A 21 12.31 16.77 45.97
CA TRP A 21 11.22 17.53 46.64
C TRP A 21 10.48 18.47 45.68
N GLY A 22 11.20 19.08 44.73
CA GLY A 22 10.61 19.92 43.68
C GLY A 22 9.68 19.18 42.71
N TRP A 23 9.96 17.90 42.44
CA TRP A 23 9.09 17.05 41.61
C TRP A 23 7.76 16.73 42.32
N LYS A 24 7.80 16.49 43.65
CA LYS A 24 6.59 16.30 44.46
C LYS A 24 5.72 17.55 44.51
N VAL A 25 6.34 18.74 44.60
CA VAL A 25 5.63 20.03 44.60
C VAL A 25 5.02 20.32 43.22
N ALA A 26 5.74 20.06 42.13
CA ALA A 26 5.22 20.19 40.77
C ALA A 26 4.03 19.23 40.52
N LEU A 27 4.13 17.99 41.00
CA LEU A 27 3.06 17.00 40.88
C LEU A 27 1.83 17.36 41.73
N ALA A 28 2.03 17.83 42.96
CA ALA A 28 0.93 18.32 43.79
C ALA A 28 0.23 19.54 43.17
N TYR A 29 1.01 20.44 42.56
CA TYR A 29 0.49 21.58 41.81
C TYR A 29 -0.32 21.14 40.58
N ASP A 30 0.18 20.20 39.78
CA ASP A 30 -0.53 19.69 38.60
C ASP A 30 -1.84 18.97 38.97
N ILE A 31 -1.86 18.20 40.06
CA ILE A 31 -3.08 17.57 40.58
C ILE A 31 -4.08 18.62 41.07
N PHE A 32 -3.62 19.61 41.84
CA PHE A 32 -4.46 20.70 42.32
C PHE A 32 -5.08 21.48 41.16
N MET A 33 -4.27 21.80 40.14
CA MET A 33 -4.72 22.44 38.90
C MET A 33 -5.72 21.57 38.14
N MET A 34 -5.49 20.26 38.04
CA MET A 34 -6.44 19.34 37.41
C MET A 34 -7.80 19.35 38.14
N VAL A 35 -7.80 19.26 39.47
CA VAL A 35 -9.02 19.29 40.28
C VAL A 35 -9.77 20.61 40.08
N LEU A 36 -9.06 21.74 40.08
CA LEU A 36 -9.67 23.05 39.82
C LEU A 36 -10.27 23.15 38.42
N ILE A 37 -9.61 22.61 37.39
CA ILE A 37 -10.14 22.58 36.01
C ILE A 37 -11.40 21.71 35.95
N VAL A 38 -11.41 20.54 36.60
CA VAL A 38 -12.57 19.64 36.62
C VAL A 38 -13.76 20.30 37.32
N ILE A 39 -13.53 20.95 38.46
CA ILE A 39 -14.58 21.70 39.18
C ILE A 39 -15.08 22.86 38.32
N ASN A 40 -14.19 23.64 37.70
CA ASN A 40 -14.55 24.74 36.80
C ASN A 40 -15.40 24.24 35.62
N LEU A 41 -15.00 23.14 34.99
CA LEU A 41 -15.71 22.53 33.89
C LEU A 41 -17.08 21.99 34.31
N PHE A 42 -17.17 21.40 35.50
CA PHE A 42 -18.44 20.96 36.07
C PHE A 42 -19.38 22.15 36.31
N CYS A 43 -18.92 23.21 36.95
CA CYS A 43 -19.70 24.43 37.16
C CYS A 43 -20.18 25.05 35.83
N LEU A 44 -19.32 25.05 34.82
CA LEU A 44 -19.64 25.59 33.50
C LEU A 44 -20.66 24.72 32.75
N SER A 45 -20.52 23.40 32.84
CA SER A 45 -21.46 22.44 32.23
C SER A 45 -22.83 22.50 32.92
N ALA A 46 -22.84 22.54 34.24
CA ALA A 46 -24.06 22.74 35.03
C ALA A 46 -24.73 24.07 34.67
N ASN A 47 -23.97 25.17 34.57
CA ASN A 47 -24.49 26.46 34.14
C ASN A 47 -25.09 26.44 32.73
N ALA A 48 -24.46 25.75 31.78
CA ALA A 48 -24.96 25.60 30.42
C ALA A 48 -26.28 24.80 30.38
N ILE A 49 -26.36 23.70 31.15
CA ILE A 49 -27.57 22.87 31.26
C ILE A 49 -28.71 23.67 31.92
N LEU A 50 -28.42 24.36 33.02
CA LEU A 50 -29.42 25.14 33.78
C LEU A 50 -29.94 26.37 32.99
N MET A 51 -29.13 26.93 32.10
CA MET A 51 -29.55 28.06 31.26
C MET A 51 -30.28 27.62 29.98
N SER A 52 -30.09 26.37 29.54
CA SER A 52 -30.73 25.79 28.36
C SER A 52 -32.25 25.63 28.54
N ASP A 53 -32.97 25.58 27.43
CA ASP A 53 -34.40 25.23 27.39
C ASP A 53 -34.68 23.87 28.06
N PHE A 54 -33.71 22.95 28.02
CA PHE A 54 -33.78 21.68 28.76
C PHE A 54 -33.82 21.88 30.28
N GLY A 55 -33.02 22.82 30.81
CA GLY A 55 -33.01 23.14 32.23
C GLY A 55 -34.31 23.76 32.69
N GLN A 56 -34.91 24.63 31.85
CA GLN A 56 -36.23 25.20 32.14
C GLN A 56 -37.31 24.11 32.17
N TRP A 57 -37.35 23.28 31.13
CA TRP A 57 -38.27 22.15 31.06
C TRP A 57 -38.13 21.18 32.24
N LEU A 58 -36.90 20.84 32.65
CA LEU A 58 -36.65 19.88 33.74
C LEU A 58 -37.15 20.40 35.09
N PHE A 59 -36.88 21.68 35.41
CA PHE A 59 -37.29 22.26 36.68
C PHE A 59 -38.79 22.60 36.74
N ASP A 60 -39.40 22.89 35.58
CA ASP A 60 -40.86 23.00 35.47
C ASP A 60 -41.54 21.64 35.64
N PHE A 61 -40.96 20.57 35.07
CA PHE A 61 -41.45 19.20 35.23
C PHE A 61 -41.40 18.72 36.68
N ILE A 62 -40.32 19.04 37.41
CA ILE A 62 -40.14 18.68 38.83
C ILE A 62 -40.90 19.64 39.77
N ARG A 63 -41.57 20.68 39.24
CA ARG A 63 -42.31 21.74 39.98
C ARG A 63 -41.45 22.52 40.97
N LEU A 64 -40.17 22.77 40.65
CA LEU A 64 -39.27 23.58 41.46
C LEU A 64 -38.68 24.78 40.68
N PRO A 65 -39.51 25.63 40.05
CA PRO A 65 -39.02 26.77 39.26
C PRO A 65 -38.29 27.82 40.11
N GLU A 66 -38.63 27.93 41.39
CA GLU A 66 -38.01 28.89 42.33
C GLU A 66 -36.52 28.63 42.53
N ILE A 67 -36.09 27.36 42.53
CA ILE A 67 -34.68 26.97 42.67
C ILE A 67 -33.90 27.38 41.42
N LEU A 68 -34.50 27.23 40.24
CA LEU A 68 -33.90 27.66 38.98
C LEU A 68 -33.78 29.19 38.90
N GLN A 69 -34.78 29.92 39.40
CA GLN A 69 -34.75 31.38 39.47
C GLN A 69 -33.71 31.89 40.48
N PHE A 70 -33.60 31.25 41.66
CA PHE A 70 -32.55 31.54 42.64
C PHE A 70 -31.15 31.31 42.05
N TYR A 71 -30.97 30.23 41.29
CA TYR A 71 -29.72 29.98 40.56
C TYR A 71 -29.40 31.09 39.55
N LYS A 72 -30.39 31.49 38.73
CA LYS A 72 -30.22 32.52 37.70
C LYS A 72 -29.92 33.91 38.28
N ALA A 73 -30.53 34.25 39.42
CA ALA A 73 -30.40 35.55 40.07
C ALA A 73 -29.11 35.66 40.91
N GLU A 74 -28.86 34.68 41.78
CA GLU A 74 -27.85 34.81 42.83
C GLU A 74 -26.57 34.04 42.51
N LEU A 75 -26.66 32.79 42.04
CA LEU A 75 -25.49 31.92 41.85
C LEU A 75 -24.78 32.16 40.51
N ARG A 76 -25.53 32.46 39.44
CA ARG A 76 -24.97 32.66 38.09
C ARG A 76 -23.93 33.78 38.02
N PRO A 77 -24.14 34.98 38.62
CA PRO A 77 -23.11 36.02 38.64
C PRO A 77 -21.80 35.54 39.28
N TRP A 78 -21.87 34.81 40.38
CA TRP A 78 -20.71 34.23 41.05
C TRP A 78 -19.97 33.20 40.19
N VAL A 79 -20.69 32.36 39.43
CA VAL A 79 -20.10 31.42 38.49
C VAL A 79 -19.31 32.16 37.40
N ILE A 80 -19.86 33.23 36.83
CA ILE A 80 -19.21 34.03 35.77
C ILE A 80 -17.99 34.77 36.33
N ILE A 81 -18.09 35.35 37.53
CA ILE A 81 -16.97 36.05 38.18
C ILE A 81 -15.84 35.06 38.45
N THR A 82 -16.14 33.92 39.08
CA THR A 82 -15.15 32.88 39.39
C THR A 82 -14.49 32.33 38.11
N GLU A 83 -15.25 32.20 37.02
CA GLU A 83 -14.73 31.83 35.71
C GLU A 83 -13.74 32.87 35.15
N GLY A 84 -14.05 34.16 35.29
CA GLY A 84 -13.16 35.25 34.90
C GLY A 84 -11.83 35.19 35.65
N TRP A 85 -11.88 35.07 36.98
CA TRP A 85 -10.69 34.93 37.82
C TRP A 85 -9.85 33.70 37.44
N PHE A 86 -10.51 32.56 37.21
CA PHE A 86 -9.84 31.33 36.80
C PHE A 86 -9.15 31.50 35.44
N THR A 87 -9.82 32.13 34.47
CA THR A 87 -9.25 32.39 33.14
C THR A 87 -8.05 33.35 33.22
N THR A 88 -8.16 34.42 34.01
CA THR A 88 -7.05 35.36 34.25
C THR A 88 -5.86 34.66 34.92
N PHE A 89 -6.12 33.79 35.90
CA PHE A 89 -5.08 32.99 36.55
C PHE A 89 -4.37 32.07 35.53
N LEU A 90 -5.11 31.38 34.66
CA LEU A 90 -4.53 30.51 33.64
C LEU A 90 -3.72 31.27 32.59
N ILE A 91 -4.15 32.47 32.19
CA ILE A 91 -3.37 33.36 31.33
C ILE A 91 -2.07 33.74 32.02
N GLY A 92 -2.15 34.16 33.29
CA GLY A 92 -0.97 34.50 34.10
C GLY A 92 -0.01 33.33 34.22
N GLU A 93 -0.51 32.13 34.50
CA GLU A 93 0.29 30.89 34.56
C GLU A 93 1.00 30.61 33.24
N LEU A 94 0.29 30.68 32.10
CA LEU A 94 0.86 30.45 30.78
C LEU A 94 1.94 31.50 30.47
N LEU A 95 1.71 32.76 30.80
CA LEU A 95 2.69 33.84 30.64
C LEU A 95 3.92 33.64 31.52
N VAL A 96 3.75 33.20 32.77
CA VAL A 96 4.87 32.90 33.68
C VAL A 96 5.68 31.71 33.16
N ARG A 97 5.03 30.61 32.73
CA ARG A 97 5.71 29.46 32.12
C ARG A 97 6.46 29.86 30.86
N TRP A 98 5.84 30.70 30.03
CA TRP A 98 6.48 31.24 28.84
C TRP A 98 7.69 32.11 29.21
N LEU A 99 7.56 33.02 30.17
CA LEU A 99 8.64 33.88 30.65
C LEU A 99 9.81 33.07 31.23
N ILE A 100 9.53 32.03 32.03
CA ILE A 100 10.54 31.10 32.54
C ILE A 100 11.27 30.41 31.37
N ALA A 101 10.55 29.97 30.34
CA ALA A 101 11.14 29.37 29.15
C ALA A 101 12.02 30.36 28.34
N ILE A 102 11.67 31.65 28.35
CA ILE A 102 12.48 32.74 27.76
C ILE A 102 13.76 32.95 28.56
N VAL A 103 13.65 33.03 29.90
CA VAL A 103 14.78 33.32 30.81
C VAL A 103 15.78 32.16 30.86
N LEU A 104 15.32 30.91 30.88
CA LEU A 104 16.19 29.74 30.97
C LEU A 104 16.91 29.36 29.66
N ARG A 105 16.68 30.05 28.52
CA ARG A 105 17.33 29.82 27.21
C ARG A 105 17.46 28.34 26.79
N HIS A 106 16.59 27.43 27.25
CA HIS A 106 16.88 26.00 27.14
C HIS A 106 16.46 25.35 25.82
N HIS A 107 15.72 26.03 24.93
CA HIS A 107 15.42 25.51 23.60
C HIS A 107 15.79 26.57 22.55
N ALA A 108 16.47 26.18 21.48
CA ALA A 108 16.96 27.06 20.41
C ALA A 108 15.87 27.90 19.70
N ARG A 109 14.59 27.74 20.05
CA ARG A 109 13.42 28.45 19.53
C ARG A 109 12.37 28.69 20.63
N TRP A 110 12.62 29.65 21.50
CA TRP A 110 11.65 30.27 22.44
C TRP A 110 10.29 30.64 21.79
N TRP A 111 10.26 30.94 20.48
CA TRP A 111 9.04 31.21 19.71
C TRP A 111 8.16 29.97 19.47
N PHE A 112 8.67 28.75 19.65
CA PHE A 112 7.91 27.51 19.40
C PHE A 112 7.07 27.04 20.59
N PHE A 113 7.24 27.66 21.77
CA PHE A 113 6.45 27.36 22.97
C PHE A 113 4.93 27.45 22.76
N PRO A 114 4.36 28.55 22.20
CA PRO A 114 2.93 28.62 21.92
C PRO A 114 2.43 27.57 20.92
N PHE A 115 3.29 27.07 20.02
CA PHE A 115 2.92 26.03 19.05
C PHE A 115 2.89 24.64 19.66
N ILE A 116 3.77 24.34 20.62
CA ILE A 116 3.72 23.10 21.40
C ILE A 116 2.47 23.11 22.29
N HIS A 117 2.20 24.24 22.94
CA HIS A 117 1.09 24.41 23.88
C HIS A 117 -0.16 25.02 23.22
N TRP A 118 -0.36 24.79 21.92
CA TRP A 118 -1.49 25.36 21.16
C TRP A 118 -2.86 25.01 21.78
N TYR A 119 -2.96 23.82 22.38
CA TYR A 119 -4.13 23.35 23.11
C TYR A 119 -4.43 24.19 24.37
N GLU A 120 -3.41 24.72 25.05
CA GLU A 120 -3.58 25.58 26.23
C GLU A 120 -4.06 26.98 25.82
N ILE A 121 -3.56 27.49 24.68
CA ILE A 121 -3.98 28.78 24.12
C ILE A 121 -5.45 28.73 23.68
N LEU A 122 -5.86 27.66 23.00
CA LEU A 122 -7.24 27.48 22.59
C LEU A 122 -8.21 27.31 23.77
N ALA A 123 -7.76 26.68 24.86
CA ALA A 123 -8.55 26.49 26.06
C ALA A 123 -8.84 27.79 26.84
N ILE A 124 -8.07 28.85 26.60
CA ILE A 124 -8.24 30.17 27.23
C ILE A 124 -9.35 30.98 26.55
N VAL A 125 -9.69 30.67 25.30
CA VAL A 125 -10.66 31.44 24.51
C VAL A 125 -12.06 31.38 25.16
N PRO A 126 -12.65 32.52 25.59
CA PRO A 126 -13.93 32.53 26.32
C PRO A 126 -15.12 31.96 25.54
N GLN A 127 -15.04 32.00 24.20
CA GLN A 127 -16.06 31.47 23.28
C GLN A 127 -15.96 29.96 23.08
N LEU A 128 -14.77 29.37 23.27
CA LEU A 128 -14.50 27.95 23.01
C LEU A 128 -14.45 27.17 24.33
N ARG A 129 -15.49 27.33 25.15
CA ARG A 129 -15.55 26.82 26.54
C ARG A 129 -15.31 25.32 26.67
N PHE A 130 -15.79 24.53 25.70
CA PHE A 130 -15.59 23.08 25.66
C PHE A 130 -14.11 22.67 25.45
N LEU A 131 -13.28 23.53 24.84
CA LEU A 131 -11.86 23.23 24.63
C LEU A 131 -11.05 23.18 25.92
N ARG A 132 -11.58 23.65 27.06
CA ARG A 132 -10.96 23.40 28.38
C ARG A 132 -10.88 21.90 28.71
N LEU A 133 -11.78 21.08 28.16
CA LEU A 133 -11.71 19.62 28.24
C LEU A 133 -10.43 19.09 27.57
N LEU A 134 -9.99 19.71 26.47
CA LEU A 134 -8.75 19.33 25.77
C LEU A 134 -7.55 19.48 26.70
N ARG A 135 -7.51 20.51 27.54
CA ARG A 135 -6.47 20.69 28.56
C ARG A 135 -6.56 19.63 29.65
N ALA A 136 -7.75 19.29 30.14
CA ALA A 136 -7.92 18.18 31.10
C ALA A 136 -7.44 16.84 30.51
N VAL A 137 -7.72 16.59 29.22
CA VAL A 137 -7.24 15.42 28.48
C VAL A 137 -5.71 15.47 28.28
N ALA A 138 -5.14 16.63 27.94
CA ALA A 138 -3.69 16.79 27.76
C ALA A 138 -2.91 16.62 29.07
N ILE A 139 -3.40 17.15 30.18
CA ILE A 139 -2.82 16.94 31.52
C ILE A 139 -3.00 15.47 31.92
N GLY A 140 -4.15 14.87 31.65
CA GLY A 140 -4.39 13.44 31.87
C GLY A 140 -3.45 12.54 31.06
N TYR A 141 -3.14 12.93 29.81
CA TYR A 141 -2.15 12.26 28.97
C TYR A 141 -0.73 12.44 29.51
N ASN A 142 -0.37 13.65 29.94
CA ASN A 142 0.94 13.94 30.53
C ASN A 142 1.16 13.16 31.86
N LEU A 143 0.11 13.03 32.66
CA LEU A 143 0.10 12.22 33.87
C LEU A 143 0.22 10.72 33.55
N HIS A 144 -0.35 10.27 32.43
CA HIS A 144 -0.18 8.90 31.91
C HIS A 144 1.23 8.62 31.37
N SER A 145 1.86 9.58 30.67
CA SER A 145 3.25 9.45 30.21
C SER A 145 4.27 9.45 31.35
N HIS A 146 3.94 10.00 32.52
CA HIS A 146 4.76 9.97 33.74
C HIS A 146 4.50 8.76 34.66
N GLY A 147 3.81 7.72 34.18
CA GLY A 147 3.74 6.42 34.86
C GLY A 147 2.45 6.12 35.65
N PHE A 148 1.46 7.02 35.65
CA PHE A 148 0.17 6.75 36.28
C PHE A 148 -0.86 6.27 35.24
N LYS A 149 -1.28 4.99 35.32
CA LYS A 149 -2.40 4.46 34.53
C LYS A 149 -3.74 5.06 34.99
N VAL A 150 -4.05 6.28 34.56
CA VAL A 150 -5.33 6.95 34.84
C VAL A 150 -6.46 6.40 33.95
N ILE A 151 -6.13 5.80 32.79
CA ILE A 151 -7.10 5.22 31.86
C ILE A 151 -7.00 3.69 31.90
N PRO A 152 -8.10 2.94 32.14
CA PRO A 152 -8.08 1.48 32.11
C PRO A 152 -7.61 0.95 30.75
N SER A 153 -6.74 -0.05 30.73
CA SER A 153 -6.18 -0.65 29.51
C SER A 153 -7.25 -1.14 28.51
N ARG A 154 -8.46 -1.45 29.00
CA ARG A 154 -9.62 -1.84 28.20
C ARG A 154 -10.08 -0.73 27.25
N TRP A 155 -10.06 0.54 27.68
CA TRP A 155 -10.48 1.68 26.86
C TRP A 155 -9.46 1.97 25.76
N TYR A 156 -8.16 1.84 26.06
CA TYR A 156 -7.11 1.99 25.06
C TYR A 156 -7.20 0.92 23.97
N LYS A 157 -7.35 -0.36 24.36
CA LYS A 157 -7.54 -1.46 23.40
C LYS A 157 -8.78 -1.24 22.53
N ARG A 158 -9.89 -0.78 23.13
CA ARG A 158 -11.14 -0.48 22.41
C ARG A 158 -10.95 0.69 21.43
N GLY A 159 -10.31 1.77 21.84
CA GLY A 159 -10.03 2.93 20.99
C GLY A 159 -9.11 2.59 19.82
N ASN A 160 -8.02 1.85 20.08
CA ASN A 160 -7.10 1.41 19.04
C ASN A 160 -7.79 0.48 18.01
N PHE A 161 -8.69 -0.39 18.47
CA PHE A 161 -9.52 -1.21 17.58
C PHE A 161 -10.40 -0.36 16.65
N TYR A 162 -11.14 0.61 17.19
CA TYR A 162 -12.00 1.48 16.36
C TYR A 162 -11.20 2.41 15.44
N TYR A 163 -10.05 2.91 15.90
CA TYR A 163 -9.14 3.68 15.06
C TYR A 163 -8.67 2.84 13.86
N ASN A 164 -8.17 1.64 14.11
CA ASN A 164 -7.71 0.72 13.05
C ASN A 164 -8.86 0.33 12.11
N LEU A 165 -10.06 0.08 12.65
CA LEU A 165 -11.27 -0.21 11.86
C LEU A 165 -11.60 0.92 10.87
N VAL A 166 -11.68 2.16 11.37
CA VAL A 166 -11.99 3.33 10.55
C VAL A 166 -10.88 3.57 9.53
N MET A 167 -9.62 3.47 9.95
CA MET A 167 -8.49 3.73 9.08
C MET A 167 -8.37 2.65 7.99
N GLU A 168 -8.66 1.38 8.29
CA GLU A 168 -8.73 0.30 7.31
C GLU A 168 -9.86 0.53 6.30
N GLU A 169 -11.08 0.87 6.74
CA GLU A 169 -12.22 1.10 5.83
C GLU A 169 -11.99 2.33 4.93
N LEU A 170 -11.42 3.40 5.49
CA LEU A 170 -11.02 4.58 4.73
C LEU A 170 -9.94 4.24 3.71
N THR A 171 -8.88 3.53 4.13
CA THR A 171 -7.75 3.17 3.24
C THR A 171 -8.23 2.24 2.13
N SER A 172 -9.02 1.21 2.45
CA SER A 172 -9.59 0.30 1.44
C SER A 172 -10.44 1.06 0.42
N ARG A 173 -11.31 1.98 0.87
CA ARG A 173 -12.15 2.78 -0.03
C ARG A 173 -11.33 3.72 -0.91
N ILE A 174 -10.31 4.37 -0.35
CA ILE A 174 -9.39 5.22 -1.11
C ILE A 174 -8.66 4.39 -2.16
N VAL A 175 -8.08 3.26 -1.78
CA VAL A 175 -7.35 2.38 -2.71
C VAL A 175 -8.28 1.90 -3.82
N VAL A 176 -9.49 1.41 -3.52
CA VAL A 176 -10.45 1.00 -4.57
C VAL A 176 -10.78 2.16 -5.51
N THR A 177 -10.95 3.37 -4.98
CA THR A 177 -11.26 4.57 -5.78
C THR A 177 -10.09 4.97 -6.68
N VAL A 178 -8.85 4.85 -6.18
CA VAL A 178 -7.63 5.08 -6.97
C VAL A 178 -7.49 4.00 -8.05
N LEU A 179 -7.71 2.72 -7.73
CA LEU A 179 -7.67 1.63 -8.71
C LEU A 179 -8.75 1.80 -9.79
N ASP A 180 -9.98 2.21 -9.41
CA ASP A 180 -11.04 2.52 -10.37
C ASP A 180 -10.69 3.77 -11.22
N GLY A 181 -9.97 4.74 -10.64
CA GLY A 181 -9.40 5.89 -11.35
C GLY A 181 -8.36 5.48 -12.39
N ILE A 182 -7.39 4.66 -12.01
CA ILE A 182 -6.38 4.10 -12.91
C ILE A 182 -7.06 3.28 -14.01
N LYS A 183 -8.02 2.41 -13.67
CA LYS A 183 -8.80 1.64 -14.65
C LYS A 183 -9.45 2.57 -15.67
N ARG A 184 -10.09 3.65 -15.20
CA ARG A 184 -10.77 4.60 -16.06
C ARG A 184 -9.79 5.37 -16.96
N GLU A 185 -8.66 5.82 -16.44
CA GLU A 185 -7.61 6.46 -17.24
C GLU A 185 -7.06 5.51 -18.31
N LEU A 186 -6.80 4.24 -17.96
CA LEU A 186 -6.36 3.23 -18.92
C LEU A 186 -7.41 2.90 -19.99
N THR A 187 -8.71 2.95 -19.67
CA THR A 187 -9.76 2.69 -20.69
C THR A 187 -10.10 3.91 -21.56
N THR A 188 -9.96 5.13 -21.04
CA THR A 188 -10.51 6.33 -21.67
C THR A 188 -9.43 7.23 -22.30
N SER A 189 -8.19 7.15 -21.81
CA SER A 189 -7.11 7.98 -22.34
C SER A 189 -6.53 7.41 -23.64
N THR A 190 -6.17 8.30 -24.55
CA THR A 190 -5.32 7.97 -25.70
C THR A 190 -3.90 7.56 -25.27
N THR A 191 -3.52 7.89 -24.04
CA THR A 191 -2.26 7.52 -23.39
C THR A 191 -2.15 6.03 -23.08
N HIS A 192 -3.27 5.28 -22.97
CA HIS A 192 -3.21 3.84 -22.70
C HIS A 192 -2.40 3.08 -23.74
N ARG A 193 -2.53 3.47 -25.01
CA ARG A 193 -1.83 2.83 -26.13
C ARG A 193 -0.33 3.09 -26.05
N GLN A 194 0.06 4.34 -25.77
CA GLN A 194 1.45 4.72 -25.54
C GLN A 194 2.06 3.98 -24.35
N LEU A 195 1.31 3.78 -23.26
CA LEU A 195 1.80 3.06 -22.09
C LEU A 195 2.01 1.56 -22.38
N ILE A 196 1.09 0.95 -23.13
CA ILE A 196 1.22 -0.44 -23.57
C ILE A 196 2.38 -0.58 -24.54
N ASP A 197 2.49 0.31 -25.52
CA ASP A 197 3.59 0.35 -26.49
C ASP A 197 4.94 0.47 -25.78
N ASP A 198 5.07 1.40 -24.82
CA ASP A 198 6.28 1.59 -24.01
C ASP A 198 6.60 0.35 -23.16
N LEU A 199 5.59 -0.29 -22.55
CA LEU A 199 5.78 -1.49 -21.74
C LEU A 199 6.26 -2.67 -22.59
N VAL A 200 5.67 -2.86 -23.76
CA VAL A 200 6.04 -3.91 -24.71
C VAL A 200 7.45 -3.69 -25.24
N GLU A 201 7.78 -2.46 -25.62
CA GLU A 201 9.11 -2.10 -26.11
C GLU A 201 10.17 -2.27 -25.02
N HIS A 202 9.88 -1.85 -23.78
CA HIS A 202 10.81 -1.99 -22.66
C HIS A 202 11.15 -3.46 -22.32
N HIS A 203 10.17 -4.36 -22.46
CA HIS A 203 10.34 -5.79 -22.14
C HIS A 203 10.55 -6.67 -23.38
N ARG A 204 10.77 -6.07 -24.56
CA ARG A 204 10.88 -6.78 -25.84
C ARG A 204 11.91 -7.90 -25.83
N GLN A 205 13.07 -7.68 -25.22
CA GLN A 205 14.12 -8.69 -25.12
C GLN A 205 13.68 -9.90 -24.30
N LEU A 206 12.98 -9.68 -23.18
CA LEU A 206 12.46 -10.76 -22.33
C LEU A 206 11.37 -11.56 -23.06
N PHE A 207 10.48 -10.89 -23.80
CA PHE A 207 9.49 -11.56 -24.65
C PHE A 207 10.15 -12.43 -25.72
N ALA A 208 11.19 -11.92 -26.38
CA ALA A 208 11.88 -12.66 -27.42
C ALA A 208 12.61 -13.89 -26.88
N ILE A 209 13.19 -13.81 -25.69
CA ILE A 209 13.82 -14.96 -25.02
C ILE A 209 12.75 -15.99 -24.65
N ALA A 210 11.66 -15.57 -24.00
CA ALA A 210 10.59 -16.47 -23.60
C ALA A 210 9.94 -17.18 -24.80
N LEU A 211 9.72 -16.48 -25.91
CA LEU A 211 9.19 -17.08 -27.13
C LEU A 211 10.18 -18.07 -27.75
N ALA A 212 11.48 -17.75 -27.77
CA ALA A 212 12.51 -18.66 -28.25
C ALA A 212 12.60 -19.94 -27.40
N ASP A 213 12.49 -19.82 -26.07
CA ASP A 213 12.44 -20.96 -25.15
C ASP A 213 11.22 -21.85 -25.44
N ILE A 214 10.03 -21.25 -25.59
CA ILE A 214 8.81 -21.99 -25.92
C ILE A 214 8.95 -22.70 -27.27
N LEU A 215 9.48 -22.03 -28.29
CA LEU A 215 9.70 -22.63 -29.61
C LEU A 215 10.72 -23.77 -29.54
N GLN A 216 11.83 -23.57 -28.83
CA GLN A 216 12.83 -24.62 -28.64
C GLN A 216 12.23 -25.85 -27.96
N GLU A 217 11.40 -25.65 -26.94
CA GLU A 217 10.77 -26.75 -26.22
C GLU A 217 9.67 -27.45 -27.04
N THR A 218 8.83 -26.69 -27.76
CA THR A 218 7.66 -27.24 -28.46
C THR A 218 7.96 -27.63 -29.89
N LEU A 219 8.40 -26.68 -30.72
CA LEU A 219 8.73 -26.90 -32.13
C LEU A 219 9.92 -27.87 -32.25
N GLY A 220 10.94 -27.74 -31.39
CA GLY A 220 12.09 -28.65 -31.41
C GLY A 220 11.69 -30.11 -31.17
N LYS A 221 10.85 -30.36 -30.15
CA LYS A 221 10.33 -31.71 -29.85
C LYS A 221 9.42 -32.23 -30.96
N GLU A 222 8.53 -31.40 -31.50
CA GLU A 222 7.59 -31.80 -32.55
C GLU A 222 8.30 -32.11 -33.87
N LEU A 223 9.26 -31.26 -34.27
CA LEU A 223 10.11 -31.52 -35.43
C LEU A 223 10.93 -32.79 -35.26
N GLN A 224 11.40 -33.08 -34.05
CA GLN A 224 12.12 -34.33 -33.77
C GLN A 224 11.20 -35.54 -33.87
N ALA A 225 9.98 -35.47 -33.33
CA ALA A 225 8.99 -36.53 -33.42
C ALA A 225 8.56 -36.80 -34.87
N GLN A 226 8.36 -35.75 -35.67
CA GLN A 226 7.93 -35.85 -37.07
C GLN A 226 9.09 -35.97 -38.06
N ARG A 227 10.36 -35.95 -37.61
CA ARG A 227 11.56 -35.93 -38.46
C ARG A 227 11.55 -36.98 -39.57
N TYR A 228 11.18 -38.22 -39.21
CA TYR A 228 11.10 -39.31 -40.18
C TYR A 228 10.01 -39.09 -41.23
N MET A 229 8.82 -38.65 -40.81
CA MET A 229 7.70 -38.42 -41.72
C MET A 229 7.98 -37.25 -42.68
N ILE A 230 8.54 -36.15 -42.17
CA ILE A 230 8.90 -34.99 -43.00
C ILE A 230 9.97 -35.39 -44.03
N SER A 231 11.04 -36.06 -43.59
CA SER A 231 12.10 -36.58 -44.46
C SER A 231 11.55 -37.48 -45.56
N LYS A 232 10.70 -38.45 -45.19
CA LYS A 232 10.09 -39.39 -46.14
C LYS A 232 9.18 -38.67 -47.15
N ASN A 233 8.36 -37.73 -46.69
CA ASN A 233 7.47 -36.95 -47.56
C ASN A 233 8.27 -36.12 -48.57
N VAL A 234 9.35 -35.47 -48.14
CA VAL A 234 10.24 -34.74 -49.06
C VAL A 234 10.90 -35.69 -50.06
N GLY A 235 11.38 -36.86 -49.61
CA GLY A 235 11.91 -37.89 -50.50
C GLY A 235 10.91 -38.33 -51.58
N GLN A 236 9.64 -38.52 -51.21
CA GLN A 236 8.57 -38.84 -52.15
C GLN A 236 8.26 -37.72 -53.13
N VAL A 237 8.27 -36.46 -52.66
CA VAL A 237 8.08 -35.28 -53.53
C VAL A 237 9.22 -35.18 -54.55
N VAL A 238 10.46 -35.41 -54.13
CA VAL A 238 11.62 -35.42 -55.05
C VAL A 238 11.52 -36.56 -56.05
N ASN A 239 11.14 -37.76 -55.60
CA ASN A 239 10.93 -38.90 -56.50
C ASN A 239 9.88 -38.58 -57.57
N LYS A 240 8.75 -38.02 -57.16
CA LYS A 240 7.67 -37.63 -58.08
C LYS A 240 8.11 -36.51 -59.03
N ALA A 241 8.85 -35.51 -58.55
CA ALA A 241 9.38 -34.45 -59.40
C ALA A 241 10.32 -34.98 -60.48
N ILE A 242 11.14 -36.00 -60.16
CA ILE A 242 12.03 -36.67 -61.12
C ILE A 242 11.22 -37.42 -62.19
N GLU A 243 10.17 -38.14 -61.79
CA GLU A 243 9.25 -38.86 -62.69
C GLU A 243 8.50 -37.89 -63.63
N ASP A 244 8.04 -36.77 -63.07
CA ASP A 244 7.27 -35.74 -63.78
C ASP A 244 8.15 -34.81 -64.63
N THR A 245 9.48 -35.02 -64.71
CA THR A 245 10.40 -34.19 -65.50
C THR A 245 10.57 -34.74 -66.93
N PRO A 246 9.89 -34.17 -67.96
CA PRO A 246 9.89 -34.72 -69.31
C PRO A 246 11.25 -34.66 -70.01
N GLU A 247 12.13 -33.72 -69.65
CA GLU A 247 13.49 -33.61 -70.18
C GLU A 247 14.34 -34.82 -69.81
N LEU A 248 14.26 -35.24 -68.53
CA LEU A 248 14.98 -36.38 -68.01
C LEU A 248 14.45 -37.68 -68.62
N THR A 249 13.14 -37.83 -68.70
CA THR A 249 12.48 -39.00 -69.32
C THR A 249 12.80 -39.10 -70.83
N ARG A 250 12.92 -37.95 -71.53
CA ARG A 250 13.38 -37.92 -72.93
C ARG A 250 14.84 -38.34 -73.07
N LEU A 251 15.72 -37.83 -72.21
CA LEU A 251 17.15 -38.20 -72.18
C LEU A 251 17.36 -39.69 -71.89
N LEU A 252 16.62 -40.26 -70.94
CA LEU A 252 16.72 -41.66 -70.56
C LEU A 252 16.19 -42.61 -71.64
N ARG A 253 15.19 -42.21 -72.43
CA ARG A 253 14.67 -42.98 -73.57
C ARG A 253 15.64 -43.09 -74.76
N LEU A 254 16.65 -42.22 -74.85
CA LEU A 254 17.65 -42.24 -75.92
C LEU A 254 18.73 -43.33 -75.73
N ILE A 255 18.79 -43.96 -74.55
CA ILE A 255 19.77 -45.00 -74.22
C ILE A 255 19.03 -46.36 -74.11
N PRO A 256 19.00 -47.18 -75.19
CA PRO A 256 18.30 -48.46 -75.15
C PRO A 256 18.90 -49.39 -74.08
N ILE A 257 18.04 -50.16 -73.41
CA ILE A 257 18.35 -51.16 -72.36
C ILE A 257 18.80 -50.57 -71.01
N VAL A 258 19.54 -49.47 -70.99
CA VAL A 258 20.10 -48.88 -69.75
C VAL A 258 19.21 -47.77 -69.16
N GLY A 259 18.37 -47.12 -69.97
CA GLY A 259 17.52 -46.00 -69.56
C GLY A 259 16.61 -46.27 -68.36
N SER A 260 15.93 -47.42 -68.31
CA SER A 260 15.02 -47.77 -67.21
C SER A 260 15.75 -48.07 -65.89
N ARG A 261 16.96 -48.65 -65.95
CA ARG A 261 17.79 -48.87 -64.76
C ARG A 261 18.37 -47.56 -64.23
N MET A 262 18.76 -46.66 -65.13
CA MET A 262 19.25 -45.32 -64.76
C MET A 262 18.11 -44.47 -64.16
N GLU A 263 16.89 -44.58 -64.67
CA GLU A 263 15.70 -43.93 -64.11
C GLU A 263 15.47 -44.33 -62.64
N GLN A 264 15.39 -45.64 -62.38
CA GLN A 264 15.23 -46.17 -61.02
C GLN A 264 16.39 -45.75 -60.09
N GLN A 265 17.61 -45.70 -60.63
CA GLN A 265 18.78 -45.27 -59.86
C GLN A 265 18.76 -43.77 -59.56
N ILE A 266 18.35 -42.92 -60.50
CA ILE A 266 18.21 -41.48 -60.29
C ILE A 266 17.06 -41.18 -59.31
N GLN A 267 15.93 -41.88 -59.42
CA GLN A 267 14.81 -41.80 -58.49
C GLN A 267 15.24 -42.16 -57.05
N SER A 268 15.92 -43.29 -56.86
CA SER A 268 16.41 -43.70 -55.53
C SER A 268 17.48 -42.75 -54.96
N ILE A 269 18.37 -42.22 -55.81
CA ILE A 269 19.34 -41.19 -55.42
C ILE A 269 18.61 -39.91 -55.03
N GLY A 270 17.64 -39.46 -55.82
CA GLY A 270 16.84 -38.27 -55.56
C GLY A 270 16.05 -38.36 -54.27
N GLN A 271 15.39 -39.49 -54.03
CA GLN A 271 14.68 -39.75 -52.77
C GLN A 271 15.63 -39.69 -51.57
N ARG A 272 16.76 -40.43 -51.62
CA ARG A 272 17.75 -40.42 -50.52
C ARG A 272 18.39 -39.05 -50.32
N LEU A 273 18.61 -38.31 -51.40
CA LEU A 273 19.12 -36.94 -51.35
C LEU A 273 18.10 -36.01 -50.68
N GLY A 274 16.83 -36.10 -51.06
CA GLY A 274 15.74 -35.35 -50.44
C GLY A 274 15.62 -35.66 -48.94
N GLU A 275 15.65 -36.94 -48.57
CA GLU A 275 15.64 -37.39 -47.17
C GLU A 275 16.85 -36.84 -46.38
N ASN A 276 18.07 -37.01 -46.90
CA ASN A 276 19.30 -36.57 -46.23
C ASN A 276 19.39 -35.03 -46.09
N ILE A 277 19.01 -34.28 -47.12
CA ILE A 277 18.96 -32.81 -47.06
C ILE A 277 17.95 -32.36 -46.01
N THR A 278 16.77 -32.98 -46.00
CA THR A 278 15.72 -32.66 -45.02
C THR A 278 16.20 -32.91 -43.59
N GLN A 279 16.89 -34.02 -43.36
CA GLN A 279 17.48 -34.29 -42.06
C GLN A 279 18.51 -33.24 -41.65
N GLY A 280 19.40 -32.82 -42.57
CA GLY A 280 20.38 -31.78 -42.30
C GLY A 280 19.78 -30.40 -42.03
N LEU A 281 18.62 -30.08 -42.62
CA LEU A 281 17.91 -28.82 -42.40
C LEU A 281 17.12 -28.79 -41.08
N ILE A 282 16.58 -29.95 -40.67
CA ILE A 282 15.79 -30.07 -39.44
C ILE A 282 16.71 -30.18 -38.20
N ASP A 283 17.88 -30.79 -38.35
CA ASP A 283 18.82 -31.09 -37.26
C ASP A 283 19.04 -29.89 -36.30
N PRO A 284 19.36 -28.66 -36.78
CA PRO A 284 19.61 -27.49 -35.93
C PRO A 284 18.44 -27.08 -35.03
N PHE A 285 17.20 -27.41 -35.43
CA PHE A 285 15.98 -27.12 -34.66
C PHE A 285 15.61 -28.25 -33.70
N THR A 286 16.14 -29.46 -33.92
CA THR A 286 15.83 -30.65 -33.10
C THR A 286 16.84 -30.93 -32.01
N HIS A 287 18.03 -30.33 -32.08
CA HIS A 287 19.03 -30.43 -31.01
C HIS A 287 18.51 -29.73 -29.75
N THR A 288 17.92 -30.54 -28.87
CA THR A 288 17.54 -30.17 -27.50
C THR A 288 18.65 -30.61 -26.55
N ASP A 289 19.91 -30.27 -26.85
CA ASP A 289 20.92 -30.39 -25.82
C ASP A 289 20.47 -29.49 -24.66
N TYR A 290 20.33 -30.06 -23.48
CA TYR A 290 19.77 -29.41 -22.28
C TYR A 290 20.56 -28.18 -21.81
N SER A 291 21.64 -27.82 -22.51
CA SER A 291 22.28 -26.51 -22.43
C SER A 291 21.40 -25.46 -23.11
N LYS A 292 21.02 -24.45 -22.32
CA LYS A 292 20.16 -23.29 -22.64
C LYS A 292 20.47 -22.49 -23.92
N ASP A 293 21.43 -22.89 -24.73
CA ASP A 293 21.97 -22.12 -25.84
C ASP A 293 21.92 -22.92 -27.15
N ASN A 294 20.71 -23.22 -27.66
CA ASN A 294 20.62 -23.58 -29.08
C ASN A 294 20.85 -22.29 -29.90
N PRO A 295 21.96 -22.18 -30.66
CA PRO A 295 22.33 -20.94 -31.34
C PRO A 295 21.28 -20.53 -32.39
N THR A 296 20.56 -21.49 -32.96
CA THR A 296 19.47 -21.22 -33.92
C THR A 296 18.31 -20.49 -33.23
N PHE A 297 17.89 -20.96 -32.06
CA PHE A 297 16.82 -20.30 -31.29
C PHE A 297 17.28 -18.97 -30.67
N ALA A 298 18.56 -18.84 -30.31
CA ALA A 298 19.15 -17.56 -29.88
C ALA A 298 19.12 -16.52 -31.01
N MET A 299 19.46 -16.90 -32.25
CA MET A 299 19.36 -16.02 -33.42
C MET A 299 17.90 -15.64 -33.72
N ILE A 300 16.96 -16.59 -33.57
CA ILE A 300 15.52 -16.32 -33.70
C ILE A 300 15.08 -15.31 -32.63
N SER A 301 15.51 -15.48 -31.39
CA SER A 301 15.25 -14.53 -30.29
C SER A 301 15.77 -13.14 -30.64
N GLU A 302 17.02 -13.02 -31.07
CA GLU A 302 17.61 -11.74 -31.44
C GLU A 302 16.83 -11.08 -32.59
N LYS A 303 16.46 -11.85 -33.62
CA LYS A 303 15.67 -11.33 -34.74
C LYS A 303 14.27 -10.90 -34.33
N ILE A 304 13.58 -11.68 -33.49
CA ILE A 304 12.26 -11.32 -32.94
C ILE A 304 12.36 -10.05 -32.10
N SER A 305 13.44 -9.91 -31.33
CA SER A 305 13.73 -8.71 -30.55
C SER A 305 14.11 -7.49 -31.39
N GLN A 306 14.16 -7.59 -32.73
CA GLN A 306 14.41 -6.46 -33.63
C GLN A 306 13.16 -6.13 -34.48
N ILE A 307 12.12 -6.96 -34.42
CA ILE A 307 10.86 -6.68 -35.11
C ILE A 307 10.17 -5.54 -34.36
N GLN A 308 9.68 -4.54 -35.11
CA GLN A 308 8.81 -3.51 -34.55
C GLN A 308 7.52 -4.17 -34.08
N ILE A 309 7.39 -4.31 -32.74
CA ILE A 309 6.19 -4.85 -32.10
C ILE A 309 5.11 -3.77 -31.98
N GLU A 310 5.50 -2.50 -32.13
CA GLU A 310 4.66 -1.32 -32.30
C GLU A 310 3.53 -1.64 -33.28
N GLN A 311 2.31 -1.85 -32.78
CA GLN A 311 1.07 -2.16 -33.53
C GLN A 311 0.71 -3.65 -33.73
N ASN A 312 1.26 -4.60 -32.98
CA ASN A 312 0.71 -5.96 -32.99
C ASN A 312 -0.56 -6.04 -32.11
N PRO A 313 -1.78 -6.10 -32.70
CA PRO A 313 -3.04 -6.01 -31.94
C PRO A 313 -3.25 -7.17 -30.97
N ASN A 314 -2.54 -8.30 -31.15
CA ASN A 314 -2.64 -9.44 -30.23
C ASN A 314 -1.79 -9.24 -28.98
N ILE A 315 -0.63 -8.57 -29.11
CA ILE A 315 0.24 -8.26 -27.98
C ILE A 315 -0.38 -7.13 -27.15
N ASP A 316 -0.94 -6.12 -27.82
CA ASP A 316 -1.67 -5.03 -27.17
C ASP A 316 -2.78 -5.57 -26.28
N LYS A 317 -3.64 -6.46 -26.84
CA LYS A 317 -4.73 -7.11 -26.09
C LYS A 317 -4.23 -7.98 -24.94
N LEU A 318 -3.11 -8.68 -25.11
CA LEU A 318 -2.55 -9.52 -24.07
C LEU A 318 -2.07 -8.69 -22.88
N VAL A 319 -1.30 -7.63 -23.16
CA VAL A 319 -0.78 -6.71 -22.13
C VAL A 319 -1.93 -5.99 -21.45
N GLU A 320 -2.91 -5.52 -22.23
CA GLU A 320 -4.14 -4.91 -21.73
C GLU A 320 -4.88 -5.84 -20.77
N SER A 321 -5.15 -7.08 -21.17
CA SER A 321 -5.82 -8.08 -20.32
C SER A 321 -5.03 -8.35 -19.04
N ALA A 322 -3.71 -8.54 -19.15
CA ALA A 322 -2.85 -8.79 -17.99
C ALA A 322 -2.86 -7.63 -16.99
N VAL A 323 -2.82 -6.38 -17.48
CA VAL A 323 -2.90 -5.18 -16.63
C VAL A 323 -4.27 -5.07 -15.96
N PHE A 324 -5.36 -5.32 -16.69
CA PHE A 324 -6.69 -5.29 -16.08
C PHE A 324 -6.93 -6.41 -15.08
N GLU A 325 -6.49 -7.64 -15.37
CA GLU A 325 -6.59 -8.79 -14.48
C GLU A 325 -5.79 -8.59 -13.19
N THR A 326 -4.58 -8.04 -13.29
CA THR A 326 -3.76 -7.71 -12.11
C THR A 326 -4.41 -6.60 -11.27
N LEU A 327 -4.95 -5.56 -11.90
CA LEU A 327 -5.67 -4.50 -11.21
C LEU A 327 -6.91 -5.04 -10.46
N GLU A 328 -7.63 -5.97 -11.09
CA GLU A 328 -8.79 -6.62 -10.50
C GLU A 328 -8.42 -7.58 -9.37
N ALA A 329 -7.31 -8.32 -9.50
CA ALA A 329 -6.77 -9.17 -8.44
C ALA A 329 -6.38 -8.34 -7.21
N VAL A 330 -5.69 -7.21 -7.40
CA VAL A 330 -5.34 -6.28 -6.30
C VAL A 330 -6.59 -5.71 -5.66
N ARG A 331 -7.59 -5.31 -6.45
CA ARG A 331 -8.88 -4.84 -5.93
C ARG A 331 -9.56 -5.90 -5.06
N LYS A 332 -9.55 -7.15 -5.48
CA LYS A 332 -10.14 -8.27 -4.72
C LYS A 332 -9.42 -8.47 -3.39
N GLN A 333 -8.09 -8.38 -3.38
CA GLN A 333 -7.28 -8.50 -2.17
C GLN A 333 -7.56 -7.36 -1.17
N VAL A 334 -7.66 -6.11 -1.66
CA VAL A 334 -7.91 -4.92 -0.82
C VAL A 334 -9.32 -4.92 -0.20
N LYS A 335 -10.27 -5.66 -0.79
CA LYS A 335 -11.61 -5.85 -0.22
C LYS A 335 -11.64 -6.85 0.95
N ILE A 336 -10.59 -7.64 1.15
CA ILE A 336 -10.50 -8.57 2.30
C ILE A 336 -10.26 -7.74 3.56
N LYS A 337 -11.18 -7.84 4.52
CA LYS A 337 -11.18 -7.03 5.75
C LYS A 337 -10.43 -7.73 6.87
N GLN A 338 -9.33 -7.16 7.34
CA GLN A 338 -8.48 -7.70 8.42
C GLN A 338 -9.19 -7.63 9.77
N TRP A 339 -9.96 -6.59 10.04
CA TRP A 339 -10.72 -6.48 11.29
C TRP A 339 -11.77 -7.59 11.46
N GLN A 340 -12.34 -8.13 10.37
CA GLN A 340 -13.29 -9.25 10.44
C GLN A 340 -12.60 -10.51 10.98
N GLN A 341 -11.38 -10.78 10.52
CA GLN A 341 -10.57 -11.89 11.01
C GLN A 341 -10.22 -11.72 12.50
N ILE A 342 -9.85 -10.51 12.91
CA ILE A 342 -9.55 -10.19 14.32
C ILE A 342 -10.81 -10.37 15.20
N LEU A 343 -12.00 -10.03 14.71
CA LEU A 343 -13.24 -10.27 15.45
C LEU A 343 -13.55 -11.76 15.57
N GLU A 344 -13.43 -12.52 14.48
CA GLU A 344 -13.64 -13.96 14.47
C GLU A 344 -12.66 -14.68 15.42
N GLU A 345 -11.39 -14.29 15.41
CA GLU A 345 -10.36 -14.83 16.32
C GLU A 345 -10.66 -14.49 17.79
N ASN A 346 -11.13 -13.26 18.06
CA ASN A 346 -11.54 -12.86 19.42
C ASN A 346 -12.80 -13.62 19.89
N GLU A 347 -13.77 -13.86 19.01
CA GLU A 347 -14.95 -14.67 19.32
C GLU A 347 -14.59 -16.14 19.56
N GLN A 348 -13.67 -16.70 18.78
CA GLN A 348 -13.16 -18.06 18.97
C GLN A 348 -12.39 -18.23 20.28
N ASN A 349 -11.50 -17.27 20.60
CA ASN A 349 -10.77 -17.26 21.88
C ASN A 349 -11.69 -17.11 23.09
N GLN A 350 -12.77 -16.33 22.95
CA GLN A 350 -13.79 -16.24 24.00
C GLN A 350 -14.54 -17.56 24.18
N ARG A 351 -14.97 -18.22 23.09
CA ARG A 351 -15.66 -19.52 23.17
C ARG A 351 -14.80 -20.63 23.78
N SER A 352 -13.49 -20.63 23.52
CA SER A 352 -12.56 -21.61 24.08
C SER A 352 -12.14 -21.31 25.53
N THR A 353 -12.50 -20.15 26.09
CA THR A 353 -12.32 -19.83 27.51
C THR A 353 -13.52 -20.28 28.37
N TYR A 354 -14.66 -20.61 27.75
CA TYR A 354 -15.90 -21.07 28.40
C TYR A 354 -16.21 -22.57 28.16
N LEU A 355 -15.27 -23.30 27.55
CA LEU A 355 -15.19 -24.77 27.50
C LEU A 355 -14.02 -25.20 28.38
#